data_AF-X1I431-F1
#
_entry.id   AF-X1I431-F1
#
_cell.length_a   1.000
_cell.length_b   1.000
_cell.length_c   1.000
_cell.angle_alpha   90.00
_cell.angle_beta   90.00
_cell.angle_gamma   90.00
#
_symmetry.space_group_name_H-M   'P 1'
#
loop_
_entity.id
_entity.type
_entity.pdbx_description
1 polymer ?
#
loop_
_entity_poly.entity_id
_entity_poly.type
_entity_poly.pdbx_seq_one_letter_code
_entity_poly.pdbx_strand_id
1 'polypeptide(L)' 'PDVKAVVSSGYFNDPVMANFKDYGFSGVVPKPYDLGELDKVLKEVLEGGNNQGNKV' A
#
# COMPACT_ATOMS: atom_id res chain seq x y z
N PRO A 1 15.66 -7.53 1.89
CA PRO A 1 14.51 -8.42 1.62
C PRO A 1 13.67 -7.76 0.52
N ASP A 2 13.36 -8.50 -0.55
CA ASP A 2 12.82 -7.89 -1.79
C ASP A 2 11.29 -8.01 -1.92
N VAL A 3 10.62 -8.54 -0.89
CA VAL A 3 9.16 -8.68 -0.85
C VAL A 3 8.52 -7.34 -0.52
N LYS A 4 7.55 -6.93 -1.35
CA LYS A 4 6.67 -5.80 -1.06
C LYS A 4 5.44 -6.30 -0.30
N ALA A 5 5.22 -5.75 0.90
CA ALA A 5 4.12 -6.17 1.78
C ALA A 5 3.09 -5.05 1.96
N VAL A 6 1.80 -5.40 1.94
CA VAL A 6 0.69 -4.47 2.19
C VAL A 6 -0.04 -4.93 3.45
N VAL A 7 -0.25 -4.01 4.40
CA VAL A 7 -1.01 -4.28 5.62
C VAL A 7 -2.48 -3.94 5.45
N SER A 8 -3.36 -4.73 6.07
CA SER A 8 -4.80 -4.50 6.01
C SER A 8 -5.50 -4.75 7.34
N SER A 9 -6.09 -3.71 7.92
CA SER A 9 -6.82 -3.75 9.19
C SER A 9 -8.22 -3.13 9.05
N GLY A 10 -9.19 -3.68 9.78
CA GLY A 10 -10.55 -3.14 9.89
C GLY A 10 -10.69 -2.05 10.95
N TYR A 11 -9.63 -1.79 11.71
CA TYR A 11 -9.59 -0.72 12.70
C TYR A 11 -8.71 0.41 12.17
N PHE A 12 -9.33 1.51 11.75
CA PHE A 12 -8.60 2.67 11.23
C PHE A 12 -7.67 3.31 12.27
N ASN A 13 -7.93 3.08 13.56
CA ASN A 13 -7.11 3.56 14.69
C ASN A 13 -5.92 2.66 15.03
N ASP A 14 -5.70 1.58 14.30
CA ASP A 14 -4.53 0.73 14.54
C ASP A 14 -3.25 1.52 14.16
N PRO A 15 -2.30 1.75 15.09
CA PRO A 15 -1.10 2.53 14.83
C PRO A 15 -0.25 1.97 13.68
N VAL A 16 -0.40 0.68 13.35
CA VAL A 16 0.24 0.08 12.17
C VAL A 16 -0.26 0.69 10.87
N MET A 17 -1.51 1.13 10.80
CA MET A 17 -2.12 1.70 9.60
C MET A 17 -1.62 3.14 9.36
N ALA A 18 -1.44 3.90 10.45
CA ALA A 18 -0.92 5.26 10.39
C ALA A 18 0.59 5.31 10.08
N ASN A 19 1.35 4.37 10.66
CA ASN A 19 2.82 4.36 10.59
C ASN A 19 3.36 3.14 9.82
N PHE A 20 2.60 2.61 8.85
CA PHE A 20 2.91 1.33 8.16
C PHE A 20 4.34 1.24 7.61
N LYS A 21 4.93 2.36 7.22
CA LYS A 21 6.31 2.46 6.74
C LYS A 21 7.34 2.13 7.82
N ASP A 22 7.09 2.54 9.08
CA ASP A 22 7.98 2.28 10.22
C ASP A 22 8.03 0.78 10.57
N TYR A 23 6.98 0.05 10.22
CA TYR A 23 6.88 -1.41 10.35
C TYR A 23 7.41 -2.16 9.11
N GLY A 24 7.89 -1.46 8.07
CA GLY A 24 8.45 -2.05 6.86
C GLY A 24 7.43 -2.46 5.80
N PHE A 25 6.15 -2.06 5.93
CA PHE A 25 5.17 -2.27 4.88
C PHE A 25 5.35 -1.26 3.74
N SER A 26 5.10 -1.72 2.52
CA SER A 26 5.18 -0.93 1.30
C SER A 26 3.87 -0.17 1.00
N GLY A 27 2.76 -0.59 1.58
CA GLY A 27 1.45 0.04 1.41
C GLY A 27 0.45 -0.41 2.48
N VAL A 28 -0.73 0.20 2.47
CA VAL A 28 -1.82 -0.09 3.42
C VAL A 28 -3.18 -0.04 2.72
N VAL A 29 -4.10 -0.92 3.10
CA VAL A 29 -5.50 -0.91 2.63
C VAL A 29 -6.47 -1.17 3.81
N PRO A 30 -7.31 -0.19 4.21
CA PRO A 30 -8.26 -0.38 5.32
C PRO A 30 -9.41 -1.30 4.92
N LYS A 31 -9.86 -2.17 5.84
CA LYS A 31 -11.05 -3.01 5.65
C LYS A 31 -12.31 -2.29 6.17
N PRO A 32 -13.48 -2.53 5.55
CA PRO A 32 -13.65 -3.24 4.28
C PRO A 32 -13.15 -2.40 3.10
N TYR A 33 -12.71 -3.06 2.03
CA TYR A 33 -12.31 -2.42 0.78
C TYR A 33 -12.95 -3.13 -0.42
N ASP A 34 -13.09 -2.39 -1.52
CA ASP A 34 -13.47 -2.95 -2.81
C ASP A 34 -12.26 -3.28 -3.71
N LEU A 35 -12.53 -3.84 -4.89
CA LEU A 35 -11.49 -4.22 -5.85
C LEU A 35 -10.73 -3.01 -6.42
N GLY A 36 -11.37 -1.85 -6.55
CA GLY A 36 -10.73 -0.63 -7.05
C GLY A 36 -9.75 -0.05 -6.04
N GLU A 37 -10.10 -0.07 -4.76
CA GLU A 37 -9.21 0.33 -3.67
C GLU A 37 -7.98 -0.59 -3.57
N LEU A 38 -8.18 -1.90 -3.71
CA LEU A 38 -7.07 -2.87 -3.74
C LEU A 38 -6.20 -2.68 -4.99
N ASP A 39 -6.79 -2.54 -6.17
CA ASP A 39 -6.07 -2.33 -7.44
C ASP A 39 -5.17 -1.09 -7.37
N LYS A 40 -5.68 0.00 -6.81
CA LYS A 40 -4.90 1.24 -6.61
C LYS A 40 -3.66 1.00 -5.75
N VAL A 41 -3.83 0.37 -4.57
CA VAL A 41 -2.71 0.11 -3.66
C VAL A 41 -1.68 -0.83 -4.29
N LEU A 42 -2.14 -1.85 -5.01
CA LEU A 42 -1.23 -2.78 -5.71
C LEU A 42 -0.45 -2.08 -6.82
N LYS A 43 -1.09 -1.23 -7.62
CA LYS A 43 -0.39 -0.43 -8.64
C LYS A 43 0.65 0.48 -8.02
N GLU A 44 0.29 1.25 -7.00
CA GLU A 44 1.23 2.14 -6.29
C GLU A 44 2.46 1.38 -5.76
N VAL A 45 2.24 0.21 -5.14
CA VAL A 45 3.31 -0.62 -4.59
C VAL A 45 4.16 -1.26 -5.68
N LEU A 46 3.57 -1.78 -6.75
CA LEU A 46 4.27 -2.50 -7.81
C LEU A 46 5.00 -1.55 -8.76
N GLU A 47 4.35 -0.46 -9.18
CA GLU A 47 4.86 0.54 -10.12
C GLU A 47 5.89 1.49 -9.47
N GLY A 48 5.85 1.68 -8.14
CA GLY A 48 6.86 2.46 -7.41
C GLY A 48 8.30 1.93 -7.48
N GLY A 49 8.54 0.81 -8.18
CA GLY A 49 9.88 0.31 -8.53
C GLY A 49 10.38 0.68 -9.93
N ASN A 50 9.51 1.17 -10.82
CA ASN A 50 9.83 1.54 -12.20
C ASN A 50 9.01 2.78 -12.56
N ASN A 51 9.61 3.98 -12.63
CA ASN A 51 9.30 5.05 -13.61
C ASN A 51 10.00 6.38 -13.25
N GLN A 52 11.21 6.54 -13.79
CA GLN A 52 11.47 7.72 -14.62
C GLN A 52 10.64 7.56 -15.90
N GLY A 53 9.72 8.47 -16.21
CA GLY A 53 9.13 8.52 -17.56
C GLY A 53 7.65 8.89 -17.64
N ASN A 54 7.41 10.07 -18.22
CA ASN A 54 6.22 10.48 -18.96
C ASN A 54 4.92 10.79 -18.18
N LYS A 55 4.87 12.04 -17.72
CA LYS A 55 3.64 12.82 -17.61
C LYS A 55 3.34 13.36 -19.02
N VAL A 56 2.27 12.90 -19.66
CA VAL A 56 1.65 13.58 -20.82
C VAL A 56 0.77 14.73 -20.34
#